data_AF-L9ZHS5-F1
#
_entry.id   AF-L9ZHS5-F1
#
_cell.length_a   1.000
_cell.length_b   1.000
_cell.length_c   1.000
_cell.angle_alpha   90.00
_cell.angle_beta   90.00
_cell.angle_gamma   90.00
#
_symmetry.space_group_name_H-M   'P 1'
#
loop_
_entity.id
_entity.type
_entity.pdbx_description
1 polymer ?
#
loop_
_entity_poly.entity_id
_entity_poly.type
_entity_poly.pdbx_seq_one_letter_code
_entity_poly.pdbx_strand_id
1 'polypeptide(L)'
;MEHNSDTTDEWAITYALEYASPSADYARLQSTLATLTAHELITSRRVDEGTSEYTPTDAGRALLAGRATQLEAACDVAVGERIT
;
A
#
# COMPACT_ATOMS: atom_id res chain seq x y z
N MET A 1 -3.66 8.49 22.37
CA MET A 1 -2.56 8.33 21.41
C MET A 1 -3.05 8.94 20.11
N GLU A 2 -2.31 9.89 19.53
CA GLU A 2 -2.65 10.44 18.22
C GLU A 2 -2.49 9.32 17.18
N HIS A 3 -3.58 8.94 16.52
CA HIS A 3 -3.48 8.21 15.26
C HIS A 3 -2.89 9.20 14.25
N ASN A 4 -1.65 8.97 13.84
CA ASN A 4 -1.19 9.53 12.56
C ASN A 4 -2.12 8.97 11.48
N SER A 5 -2.70 9.83 10.66
CA SER A 5 -3.65 9.51 9.59
C SER A 5 -3.10 8.53 8.53
N ASP A 6 -1.82 8.17 8.61
CA ASP A 6 -1.09 7.29 7.71
C ASP A 6 -0.84 5.88 8.28
N THR A 7 -1.19 5.63 9.55
CA THR A 7 -1.01 4.33 10.19
C THR A 7 -2.28 3.48 10.01
N THR A 8 -2.11 2.25 9.50
CA THR A 8 -3.23 1.34 9.24
C THR A 8 -2.94 -0.02 9.84
N ASP A 9 -3.95 -0.62 10.46
CA ASP A 9 -3.87 -1.99 10.96
C ASP A 9 -3.97 -3.03 9.84
N GLU A 10 -3.44 -4.22 10.12
CA GLU A 10 -3.37 -5.34 9.18
C GLU A 10 -4.75 -5.81 8.66
N TRP A 11 -5.79 -5.73 9.50
CA TRP A 11 -7.15 -6.14 9.14
C TRP A 11 -7.77 -5.17 8.15
N ALA A 12 -7.61 -3.87 8.38
CA ALA A 12 -8.07 -2.83 7.46
C ALA A 12 -7.35 -2.91 6.10
N ILE A 13 -6.05 -3.24 6.08
CA ILE A 13 -5.30 -3.48 4.83
C ILE A 13 -5.86 -4.71 4.11
N THR A 14 -6.11 -5.81 4.84
CA THR A 14 -6.69 -7.04 4.28
C THR A 14 -8.04 -6.75 3.62
N TYR A 15 -8.93 -6.07 4.34
CA TYR A 15 -10.28 -5.76 3.85
C TYR A 15 -10.26 -4.86 2.61
N ALA A 16 -9.39 -3.83 2.59
CA ALA A 16 -9.24 -2.95 1.43
C ALA A 16 -8.75 -3.73 0.19
N LEU A 17 -7.84 -4.69 0.37
CA LEU A 17 -7.33 -5.52 -0.72
C LEU A 17 -8.34 -6.54 -1.23
N GLU A 18 -9.09 -7.19 -0.34
CA GLU A 18 -10.17 -8.10 -0.74
C GLU A 18 -11.24 -7.37 -1.57
N TYR A 19 -11.57 -6.13 -1.16
CA TYR A 19 -12.50 -5.29 -1.90
C TYR A 19 -11.96 -4.88 -3.28
N ALA A 20 -10.70 -4.45 -3.35
CA ALA A 20 -10.08 -3.98 -4.59
C ALA A 20 -9.69 -5.13 -5.55
N SER A 21 -9.37 -6.31 -5.00
CA SER A 21 -8.95 -7.49 -5.75
C SER A 21 -9.42 -8.76 -5.02
N PRO A 22 -10.53 -9.39 -5.47
CA PRO A 22 -11.10 -10.59 -4.82
C PRO A 22 -10.18 -11.82 -4.77
N SER A 23 -8.99 -11.73 -5.37
CA SER A 23 -7.95 -12.78 -5.39
C SER A 23 -6.78 -12.52 -4.43
N ALA A 24 -6.87 -11.45 -3.63
CA ALA A 24 -5.89 -11.14 -2.60
C ALA A 24 -5.98 -12.18 -1.47
N ASP A 25 -5.06 -13.13 -1.47
CA ASP A 25 -4.89 -14.12 -0.42
C ASP A 25 -4.09 -13.50 0.75
N TYR A 26 -4.53 -13.74 1.99
CA TYR A 26 -3.86 -13.32 3.21
C TYR A 26 -2.37 -13.70 3.24
N ALA A 27 -1.99 -14.87 2.71
CA ALA A 27 -0.58 -15.27 2.63
C ALA A 27 0.26 -14.36 1.71
N ARG A 28 -0.34 -13.85 0.63
CA ARG A 28 0.30 -12.87 -0.26
C ARG A 28 0.41 -11.51 0.40
N LEU A 29 -0.60 -11.09 1.15
CA LEU A 29 -0.52 -9.87 1.94
C LEU A 29 0.64 -9.91 2.93
N GLN A 30 0.74 -10.98 3.72
CA GLN A 30 1.84 -11.16 4.67
C GLN A 30 3.22 -11.10 4.00
N SER A 31 3.38 -11.80 2.88
CA SER A 31 4.62 -11.78 2.11
C SER A 31 4.95 -10.38 1.58
N THR A 32 3.93 -9.62 1.18
CA THR A 32 4.08 -8.24 0.71
C THR A 32 4.49 -7.31 1.85
N LEU A 33 3.81 -7.36 2.99
CA LEU A 33 4.13 -6.54 4.17
C LEU A 33 5.54 -6.84 4.69
N ALA A 34 5.93 -8.11 4.73
CA ALA A 34 7.29 -8.51 5.09
C ALA A 34 8.34 -7.94 4.13
N THR A 35 8.07 -8.00 2.82
CA THR A 35 8.96 -7.46 1.78
C THR A 35 9.08 -5.93 1.89
N LEU A 36 7.97 -5.21 2.04
CA LEU A 36 7.97 -3.76 2.19
C LEU A 36 8.69 -3.31 3.47
N THR A 37 8.55 -4.07 4.56
CA THR A 37 9.28 -3.82 5.81
C THR A 37 10.78 -4.06 5.63
N ALA A 38 11.17 -5.15 4.95
CA ALA A 38 12.58 -5.48 4.68
C ALA A 38 13.26 -4.44 3.78
N HIS A 39 12.50 -3.77 2.91
CA HIS A 39 12.97 -2.66 2.09
C HIS A 39 12.85 -1.28 2.75
N GLU A 40 12.49 -1.22 4.03
CA GLU A 40 12.33 0.04 4.79
C GLU A 40 11.31 1.01 4.16
N LEU A 41 10.33 0.48 3.41
CA LEU A 41 9.27 1.28 2.80
C LEU A 41 8.08 1.49 3.76
N ILE A 42 7.92 0.57 4.71
CA ILE A 42 6.98 0.69 5.82
C ILE A 42 7.68 0.28 7.12
N THR A 43 7.23 0.84 8.23
CA THR A 43 7.53 0.33 9.58
C THR A 43 6.34 -0.46 10.09
N SER A 44 6.61 -1.42 10.98
CA SER A 44 5.58 -2.20 11.66
C SER A 44 5.69 -2.05 13.17
N ARG A 45 4.53 -2.07 13.84
CA ARG A 45 4.42 -2.08 15.29
C ARG A 45 3.35 -3.09 15.69
N ARG A 46 3.70 -4.04 16.54
CA ARG A 46 2.69 -4.91 17.17
C ARG A 46 1.86 -4.11 18.16
N VAL A 47 0.55 -4.22 18.04
CA VAL A 47 -0.41 -3.57 18.95
C VAL A 47 -1.14 -4.56 19.84
N ASP A 48 -1.42 -5.77 19.34
CA ASP A 48 -2.07 -6.85 20.08
C ASP A 48 -1.56 -8.23 19.64
N GLU A 49 -2.03 -9.28 20.31
CA GLU A 49 -1.74 -10.67 19.92
C GLU A 49 -2.27 -10.94 18.51
N GLY A 50 -1.35 -11.05 17.55
CA GLY A 50 -1.68 -11.31 16.15
C GLY A 50 -2.06 -10.09 15.33
N THR A 51 -1.96 -8.86 15.85
CA THR A 51 -2.27 -7.64 15.09
C THR A 51 -1.07 -6.69 15.04
N SER A 52 -0.70 -6.30 13.83
CA SER A 52 0.32 -5.28 13.57
C SER A 52 -0.29 -4.05 12.90
N GLU A 53 0.23 -2.88 13.27
CA GLU A 53 0.02 -1.64 12.54
C GLU A 53 1.21 -1.36 11.64
N TYR A 54 0.94 -0.78 10.48
CA TYR A 54 1.94 -0.41 9.49
C TYR A 54 1.87 1.07 9.19
N THR A 55 3.05 1.70 9.06
CA THR A 55 3.16 3.13 8.72
C THR A 55 4.17 3.30 7.58
N PRO A 56 3.84 4.03 6.50
CA PRO A 56 4.81 4.35 5.46
C PRO A 56 6.00 5.14 6.01
N THR A 57 7.20 4.81 5.54
CA THR A 57 8.38 5.65 5.71
C THR A 57 8.36 6.78 4.68
N ASP A 58 9.29 7.73 4.80
CA ASP A 58 9.44 8.78 3.78
C ASP A 58 9.84 8.19 2.42
N ALA A 59 10.65 7.13 2.40
CA ALA A 59 11.00 6.40 1.18
C ALA A 59 9.77 5.70 0.59
N GLY A 60 8.93 5.08 1.43
CA GLY A 60 7.65 4.49 1.01
C GLY A 60 6.71 5.52 0.40
N ARG A 61 6.54 6.68 1.06
CA ARG A 61 5.74 7.81 0.55
C ARG A 61 6.27 8.31 -0.80
N ALA A 62 7.58 8.50 -0.93
CA ALA A 62 8.19 8.95 -2.18
C ALA A 62 7.97 7.95 -3.33
N LEU A 63 8.08 6.64 -3.06
CA LEU A 63 7.79 5.61 -4.04
C LEU A 63 6.33 5.63 -4.48
N LEU A 64 5.39 5.73 -3.54
CA LEU A 64 3.95 5.81 -3.84
C LEU A 64 3.62 7.04 -4.68
N ALA A 65 4.17 8.21 -4.32
CA ALA A 65 4.00 9.43 -5.11
C ALA A 65 4.52 9.26 -6.54
N GLY A 66 5.71 8.67 -6.71
CA GLY A 66 6.27 8.39 -8.03
C GLY A 66 5.41 7.42 -8.86
N ARG A 67 4.83 6.39 -8.22
CA ARG A 67 3.90 5.46 -8.88
C ARG A 67 2.58 6.13 -9.27
N ALA A 68 2.05 7.02 -8.42
CA ALA A 68 0.86 7.80 -8.74
C ALA A 68 1.09 8.68 -9.98
N THR A 69 2.21 9.41 -10.04
CA THR A 69 2.57 10.20 -11.22
C THR A 69 2.75 9.35 -12.48
N GLN A 70 3.36 8.16 -12.36
CA GLN A 70 3.48 7.24 -13.49
C GLN A 70 2.11 6.75 -13.98
N LEU A 71 1.18 6.48 -13.06
CA LEU A 71 -0.17 6.07 -13.39
C LEU A 71 -0.96 7.20 -14.06
N GLU A 72 -0.88 8.42 -13.54
CA GLU A 72 -1.48 9.62 -14.15
C GLU A 72 -0.98 9.79 -15.58
N ALA A 73 0.34 9.74 -15.80
CA ALA A 73 0.93 9.83 -17.13
C ALA A 73 0.44 8.73 -18.07
N ALA A 74 0.33 7.48 -17.59
CA ALA A 74 -0.18 6.37 -18.40
C ALA A 74 -1.67 6.54 -18.75
N CYS A 75 -2.47 7.05 -17.82
CA CYS A 75 -3.88 7.35 -18.06
C CYS A 75 -4.06 8.51 -19.05
N ASP A 76 -3.25 9.57 -18.96
CA ASP A 76 -3.27 10.68 -19.90
C ASP A 76 -2.87 10.25 -21.32
N VAL A 77 -1.88 9.35 -21.45
CA VAL A 77 -1.54 8.71 -22.73
C VAL A 77 -2.72 7.91 -23.28
N ALA A 78 -3.42 7.15 -22.43
CA ALA A 78 -4.59 6.37 -22.87
C ALA A 78 -5.80 7.23 -23.29
N VAL A 79 -5.93 8.46 -22.75
CA VAL A 79 -6.97 9.42 -23.16
C VAL A 79 -6.55 10.21 -24.41
N GLY A 80 -5.25 10.46 -24.58
CA GLY A 80 -4.67 11.14 -25.74
C GLY A 80 -4.47 10.26 -26.97
N GLU A 81 -4.40 8.94 -26.82
CA GLU A 81 -4.30 7.96 -27.91
C GLU A 81 -5.68 7.66 -28.52
N ARG A 82 -6.37 8.72 -28.94
CA ARG A 82 -7.50 8.66 -29.86
C ARG A 82 -7.24 9.63 -31.01
N ILE A 83 -6.36 9.23 -31.92
CA ILE A 83 -6.12 9.93 -33.18
C ILE A 83 -6.27 8.94 -34.34
N THR A 84 -7.41 9.12 -35.02
CA THR A 84 -7.73 8.93 -36.45
C THR A 84 -7.05 7.83 -37.26
#